data_AF-A0A1J3HSG0-F1
#
_entry.id   AF-A0A1J3HSG0-F1
#
_cell.length_a   1.000
_cell.length_b   1.000
_cell.length_c   1.000
_cell.angle_alpha   90.00
_cell.angle_beta   90.00
_cell.angle_gamma   90.00
#
_symmetry.space_group_name_H-M   'P 1'
#
loop_
_entity.id
_entity.type
_entity.pdbx_description
1 polymer ?
#
loop_
_entity_poly.entity_id
_entity_poly.type
_entity_poly.pdbx_seq_one_letter_code
_entity_poly.pdbx_strand_id
1 'polypeptide(L)'
;CNKNLKKITHLPTGVTHLELSYSDIERIPNCIKALHRLYSLNLTGCKRLASLPELPGSLKSLMAEDCESLETVFCPLNTPNARLNFTNCFKLGQQARRVVVQQSFYVGAALLPGREVPAEFNH
;
A
#
# COMPACT_ATOMS: atom_id res chain seq x y z
N CYS A 1 -19.14 2.19 -6.20
CA CYS A 1 -18.02 2.83 -6.92
C CYS A 1 -18.39 4.25 -7.29
N ASN A 2 -17.85 5.27 -6.61
CA ASN A 2 -18.07 6.65 -6.98
C ASN A 2 -16.71 7.35 -7.21
N LYS A 3 -16.50 7.68 -8.49
CA LYS A 3 -15.84 8.87 -9.04
C LYS A 3 -14.62 9.41 -8.28
N ASN A 4 -13.46 8.81 -8.53
CA ASN A 4 -12.21 9.53 -8.86
C ASN A 4 -11.04 8.57 -9.20
N LEU A 5 -11.33 7.57 -10.04
CA LEU A 5 -10.36 7.06 -11.02
C LEU A 5 -10.96 7.39 -12.39
N LYS A 6 -10.54 8.49 -13.03
CA LYS A 6 -11.22 8.98 -14.26
C LYS A 6 -11.21 8.00 -15.45
N LYS A 7 -10.56 6.82 -15.37
CA LYS A 7 -10.51 5.86 -16.50
C LYS A 7 -10.55 4.36 -16.20
N ILE A 8 -10.65 3.89 -14.95
CA ILE A 8 -10.72 2.43 -14.70
C ILE A 8 -12.11 2.07 -14.19
N THR A 9 -13.07 2.05 -15.12
CA THR A 9 -14.48 1.74 -14.85
C THR A 9 -14.75 0.24 -14.70
N HIS A 10 -13.81 -0.61 -15.12
CA HIS A 10 -13.88 -2.05 -14.95
C HIS A 10 -12.47 -2.58 -14.66
N LEU A 11 -12.15 -2.91 -13.40
CA LEU A 11 -10.99 -3.77 -13.14
C LEU A 11 -11.42 -5.22 -13.45
N PRO A 12 -10.71 -5.94 -14.33
CA PRO A 12 -11.00 -7.34 -14.57
C PRO A 12 -10.87 -8.13 -13.26
N THR A 13 -11.84 -8.99 -12.96
CA THR A 13 -11.82 -9.90 -11.80
C THR A 13 -10.66 -10.91 -11.84
N GLY A 14 -9.98 -11.04 -12.98
CA GLY A 14 -8.80 -11.89 -13.18
C GLY A 14 -7.45 -11.19 -13.01
N VAL A 15 -7.39 -9.91 -12.61
CA VAL A 15 -6.11 -9.19 -12.48
C VAL A 15 -5.28 -9.80 -11.34
N THR A 16 -4.06 -10.21 -11.69
CA THR A 16 -3.06 -10.73 -10.75
C THR A 16 -1.98 -9.73 -10.39
N HIS A 17 -1.69 -8.81 -11.31
CA HIS A 17 -0.66 -7.78 -11.18
C HIS A 17 -1.25 -6.45 -11.63
N LEU A 18 -1.14 -5.42 -10.80
CA LEU A 18 -1.61 -4.07 -11.10
C LEU A 18 -0.44 -3.10 -11.01
N GLU A 19 -0.10 -2.52 -12.14
CA GLU A 19 1.01 -1.56 -12.29
C GLU A 19 0.43 -0.15 -12.44
N LEU A 20 0.77 0.72 -11.49
CA LEU A 20 0.32 2.12 -11.43
C LEU A 20 1.48 3.05 -11.07
N SER A 21 2.73 2.60 -11.13
CA SER A 21 3.90 3.41 -10.81
C SER A 21 3.97 4.70 -11.63
N TYR A 22 4.54 5.74 -11.02
CA TYR A 22 4.75 7.07 -11.60
C TYR A 22 3.48 7.71 -12.16
N SER A 23 2.31 7.38 -11.61
CA SER A 23 1.04 7.95 -12.01
C SER A 23 0.60 9.08 -11.07
N ASP A 24 -0.20 10.01 -11.59
CA ASP A 24 -0.80 11.12 -10.84
C ASP A 24 -2.02 10.70 -10.00
N ILE A 25 -2.11 9.42 -9.62
CA ILE A 25 -3.23 8.94 -8.82
C ILE A 25 -3.21 9.57 -7.43
N GLU A 26 -4.34 10.10 -7.02
CA GLU A 26 -4.50 10.65 -5.67
C GLU A 26 -5.09 9.64 -4.69
N ARG A 27 -5.83 8.66 -5.23
CA ARG A 27 -6.63 7.72 -4.45
C ARG A 27 -6.89 6.44 -5.25
N ILE A 28 -6.78 5.31 -4.57
CA ILE A 28 -7.16 4.00 -5.08
C ILE A 28 -8.61 3.73 -4.64
N PRO A 29 -9.48 3.21 -5.51
CA PRO A 29 -10.87 2.96 -5.17
C PRO A 29 -10.97 1.79 -4.21
N ASN A 30 -11.95 1.87 -3.30
CA ASN A 30 -12.22 0.81 -2.32
C ASN A 30 -12.59 -0.55 -2.96
N CYS A 31 -12.89 -0.59 -4.26
CA CYS A 31 -13.19 -1.85 -4.97
C CYS A 31 -11.94 -2.71 -5.20
N ILE A 32 -10.72 -2.20 -4.95
CA ILE A 32 -9.49 -3.01 -5.09
C ILE A 32 -9.50 -4.26 -4.20
N LYS A 33 -10.20 -4.22 -3.05
CA LYS A 33 -10.37 -5.37 -2.17
C LYS A 33 -11.13 -6.55 -2.80
N ALA A 34 -11.93 -6.29 -3.83
CA ALA A 34 -12.68 -7.32 -4.55
C ALA A 34 -11.80 -8.07 -5.58
N LEU A 35 -10.56 -7.64 -5.78
CA LEU A 35 -9.60 -8.34 -6.65
C LEU A 35 -8.96 -9.50 -5.89
N HIS A 36 -9.73 -10.56 -5.66
CA HIS A 36 -9.30 -11.73 -4.90
C HIS A 36 -8.13 -12.51 -5.52
N ARG A 37 -7.71 -12.15 -6.74
CA ARG A 37 -6.55 -12.74 -7.43
C ARG A 37 -5.35 -11.79 -7.51
N LEU A 38 -5.46 -10.57 -6.97
CA LEU A 38 -4.36 -9.61 -7.02
C LEU A 38 -3.25 -10.06 -6.07
N TYR A 39 -2.08 -10.36 -6.64
CA TYR A 39 -0.89 -10.78 -5.92
C TYR A 39 0.14 -9.65 -5.81
N SER A 40 0.22 -8.76 -6.80
CA SER A 40 1.17 -7.65 -6.83
C SER A 40 0.51 -6.34 -7.18
N LEU A 41 0.82 -5.30 -6.40
CA LEU A 41 0.41 -3.92 -6.61
C LEU A 41 1.64 -3.02 -6.57
N ASN A 42 1.93 -2.36 -7.70
CA ASN A 42 3.01 -1.39 -7.79
C ASN A 42 2.46 0.04 -7.91
N LEU A 43 2.86 0.88 -6.97
CA LEU A 43 2.50 2.28 -6.80
C LEU A 43 3.76 3.16 -6.69
N THR A 44 4.95 2.62 -6.97
CA THR A 44 6.21 3.35 -6.84
C THR A 44 6.15 4.70 -7.56
N GLY A 45 6.56 5.78 -6.88
CA GLY A 45 6.56 7.13 -7.44
C GLY A 45 5.19 7.79 -7.57
N CYS A 46 4.11 7.24 -6.99
CA CYS A 46 2.79 7.90 -6.96
C CYS A 46 2.77 9.06 -5.94
N LYS A 47 3.42 10.17 -6.28
CA LYS A 47 3.67 11.29 -5.36
C LYS A 47 2.42 11.98 -4.83
N ARG A 48 1.28 11.85 -5.49
CA ARG A 48 -0.01 12.47 -5.12
C ARG A 48 -0.91 11.54 -4.31
N LEU A 49 -0.55 10.28 -4.17
CA LEU A 49 -1.37 9.29 -3.47
C LEU A 49 -1.37 9.59 -1.97
N ALA A 50 -2.53 9.94 -1.43
CA ALA A 50 -2.64 10.38 -0.03
C ALA A 50 -2.97 9.24 0.95
N SER A 51 -3.65 8.20 0.47
CA SER A 51 -4.14 7.11 1.32
C SER A 51 -4.28 5.80 0.55
N LEU A 52 -4.09 4.68 1.26
CA LEU A 52 -4.40 3.34 0.76
C LEU A 52 -5.73 2.82 1.33
N PRO A 53 -6.65 2.29 0.49
CA PRO A 53 -7.86 1.64 0.95
C PRO A 53 -7.56 0.25 1.51
N GLU A 54 -8.61 -0.46 1.93
CA GLU A 54 -8.53 -1.88 2.27
C GLU A 54 -8.01 -2.68 1.05
N LEU A 55 -6.95 -3.46 1.28
CA LEU A 55 -6.29 -4.26 0.24
C LEU A 55 -6.81 -5.71 0.25
N PRO A 56 -6.80 -6.41 -0.90
CA PRO A 56 -7.23 -7.80 -0.98
C PRO A 56 -6.25 -8.72 -0.23
N GLY A 57 -6.76 -9.71 0.50
CA GLY A 57 -5.90 -10.62 1.27
C GLY A 57 -5.08 -11.62 0.45
N SER A 58 -5.31 -11.68 -0.86
CA SER A 58 -4.43 -12.36 -1.81
C SER A 58 -3.11 -11.66 -2.02
N LEU A 59 -2.99 -10.36 -1.67
CA LEU A 59 -1.82 -9.55 -1.98
C LEU A 59 -0.56 -10.09 -1.29
N LYS A 60 0.51 -10.27 -2.07
CA LYS A 60 1.82 -10.74 -1.62
C LYS A 60 2.92 -9.71 -1.80
N SER A 61 2.71 -8.69 -2.63
CA SER A 61 3.65 -7.60 -2.83
C SER A 61 2.92 -6.27 -3.01
N LEU A 62 3.34 -5.28 -2.22
CA LEU A 62 2.96 -3.88 -2.34
C LEU A 62 4.23 -3.03 -2.42
N MET A 63 4.45 -2.39 -3.57
CA MET A 63 5.53 -1.44 -3.77
C MET A 63 4.93 -0.04 -3.77
N ALA A 64 5.23 0.76 -2.75
CA ALA A 64 4.75 2.14 -2.60
C ALA A 64 5.91 3.09 -2.33
N GLU A 65 7.08 2.81 -2.91
CA GLU A 65 8.27 3.63 -2.77
C GLU A 65 8.02 5.04 -3.32
N ASP A 66 8.66 6.06 -2.73
CA ASP A 66 8.59 7.45 -3.20
C ASP A 66 7.17 8.02 -3.29
N CYS A 67 6.21 7.47 -2.53
CA CYS A 67 4.87 8.02 -2.37
C CYS A 67 4.89 9.13 -1.30
N GLU A 68 5.46 10.27 -1.65
CA GLU A 68 5.75 11.38 -0.72
C GLU A 68 4.51 11.97 -0.01
N SER A 69 3.33 11.90 -0.64
CA SER A 69 2.07 12.37 -0.05
C SER A 69 1.33 11.31 0.76
N LEU A 70 1.83 10.07 0.82
CA LEU A 70 1.12 8.97 1.48
C LEU A 70 1.14 9.15 3.00
N GLU A 71 -0.02 9.43 3.58
CA GLU A 71 -0.18 9.71 5.00
C GLU A 71 -0.77 8.53 5.77
N THR A 72 -1.71 7.82 5.15
CA THR A 72 -2.54 6.81 5.84
C THR A 72 -2.69 5.53 5.03
N VAL A 73 -2.86 4.41 5.75
CA VAL A 73 -3.23 3.11 5.20
C VAL A 73 -4.42 2.56 5.97
N PHE A 74 -5.29 1.80 5.29
CA PHE A 74 -6.41 1.15 5.95
C PHE A 74 -5.92 0.16 7.02
N CYS A 75 -6.54 0.18 8.20
CA CYS A 75 -6.16 -0.64 9.35
C CYS A 75 -7.35 -1.52 9.77
N PRO A 76 -7.18 -2.85 9.90
CA PRO A 76 -5.95 -3.62 9.67
C PRO A 76 -5.65 -3.84 8.17
N LEU A 77 -4.36 -3.92 7.81
CA LEU A 77 -3.95 -4.36 6.47
C LEU A 77 -4.14 -5.89 6.38
N ASN A 78 -5.18 -6.38 5.72
CA ASN A 78 -5.45 -7.83 5.69
C ASN A 78 -4.55 -8.59 4.69
N THR A 79 -3.23 -8.44 4.75
CA THR A 79 -2.26 -8.97 3.77
C THR A 79 -1.20 -9.85 4.43
N PRO A 80 -1.53 -11.10 4.81
CA PRO A 80 -0.60 -11.98 5.53
C PRO A 80 0.59 -12.41 4.65
N ASN A 81 1.79 -12.30 5.21
CA ASN A 81 3.07 -12.62 4.57
C ASN A 81 3.37 -11.81 3.29
N ALA A 82 2.85 -10.59 3.19
CA ALA A 82 3.16 -9.70 2.08
C ALA A 82 4.54 -9.03 2.26
N ARG A 83 5.19 -8.72 1.14
CA ARG A 83 6.30 -7.77 1.10
C ARG A 83 5.74 -6.37 0.90
N LEU A 84 5.98 -5.49 1.85
CA LEU A 84 5.49 -4.12 1.84
C LEU A 84 6.68 -3.15 1.75
N ASN A 85 6.69 -2.25 0.78
CA ASN A 85 7.74 -1.25 0.68
C ASN A 85 7.14 0.16 0.70
N PHE A 86 7.44 0.89 1.77
CA PHE A 86 7.06 2.29 1.99
C PHE A 86 8.29 3.20 2.10
N THR A 87 9.41 2.82 1.46
CA THR A 87 10.61 3.66 1.41
C THR A 87 10.26 5.05 0.90
N ASN A 88 10.84 6.09 1.52
CA ASN A 88 10.60 7.50 1.22
C ASN A 88 9.14 7.99 1.35
N CYS A 89 8.22 7.21 1.95
CA CYS A 89 6.87 7.68 2.32
C CYS A 89 6.92 8.55 3.59
N PHE A 90 7.63 9.68 3.55
CA PHE A 90 7.99 10.43 4.77
C PHE A 90 6.78 10.96 5.57
N LYS A 91 5.64 11.17 4.93
CA LYS A 91 4.40 11.60 5.59
C LYS A 91 3.58 10.46 6.22
N LEU A 92 4.01 9.21 6.06
CA LEU A 92 3.29 8.06 6.59
C LEU A 92 3.19 8.14 8.12
N GLY A 93 1.97 8.23 8.65
CA GLY A 93 1.69 8.46 10.06
C GLY A 93 2.13 7.32 10.98
N GLN A 94 2.38 7.62 12.26
CA GLN A 94 2.87 6.65 13.24
C GLN A 94 1.95 5.42 13.39
N GLN A 95 0.62 5.62 13.36
CA GLN A 95 -0.34 4.52 13.44
C GLN A 95 -0.21 3.55 12.25
N ALA A 96 -0.02 4.08 11.04
CA ALA A 96 0.19 3.27 9.85
C ALA A 96 1.50 2.47 9.96
N ARG A 97 2.59 3.11 10.42
CA ARG A 97 3.88 2.44 10.65
C ARG A 97 3.75 1.31 11.67
N ARG A 98 3.07 1.55 12.79
CA ARG A 98 2.85 0.52 13.84
C ARG A 98 2.13 -0.70 13.30
N VAL A 99 1.07 -0.50 12.52
CA VAL A 99 0.32 -1.62 11.90
C VAL A 99 1.19 -2.41 10.93
N VAL A 100 2.00 -1.72 10.12
CA VAL A 100 2.94 -2.36 9.18
C VAL A 100 4.01 -3.18 9.91
N VAL A 101 4.52 -2.71 11.06
CA VAL A 101 5.50 -3.45 11.89
C VAL A 101 4.85 -4.64 12.62
N GLN A 102 3.68 -4.43 13.25
CA GLN A 102 3.03 -5.43 14.10
C GLN A 102 2.51 -6.65 13.33
N GLN A 103 2.35 -6.55 12.01
CA GLN A 103 1.91 -7.67 11.18
C GLN A 103 2.91 -8.80 11.02
N SER A 104 4.06 -8.75 11.72
CA SER A 104 4.91 -9.89 12.11
C SER A 104 4.79 -11.08 11.17
N PHE A 105 5.32 -10.86 9.97
CA PHE A 105 5.23 -11.78 8.86
C PHE A 105 6.13 -12.99 9.12
N TYR A 106 5.60 -14.21 8.97
CA TYR A 106 6.40 -15.43 9.10
C TYR A 106 7.47 -15.54 7.98
N VAL A 107 7.24 -14.87 6.83
CA VAL A 107 8.13 -14.84 5.64
C VAL A 107 8.19 -13.46 4.95
N GLY A 108 7.33 -12.52 5.33
CA GLY A 108 7.23 -11.20 4.72
C GLY A 108 8.22 -10.20 5.34
N ALA A 109 8.38 -9.05 4.67
CA ALA A 109 9.22 -7.96 5.16
C ALA A 109 8.50 -6.63 4.88
N ALA A 110 8.72 -5.66 5.77
CA ALA A 110 8.27 -4.29 5.56
C ALA A 110 9.46 -3.34 5.57
N LEU A 111 9.55 -2.49 4.55
CA LEU A 111 10.49 -1.36 4.51
C LEU A 111 9.73 -0.08 4.79
N LEU A 112 10.20 0.71 5.76
CA LEU A 112 9.57 1.93 6.23
C LEU A 112 10.40 3.18 5.87
N PRO A 113 9.83 4.39 5.94
CA PRO A 113 10.56 5.62 5.66
C PRO A 113 11.71 5.84 6.66
N GLY A 114 12.95 5.92 6.15
CA GLY A 114 14.16 6.03 6.98
C GLY A 114 14.60 7.47 7.29
N ARG A 115 13.81 8.23 8.07
CA ARG A 115 14.27 9.52 8.62
C ARG A 115 14.84 9.41 10.03
N GLU A 116 14.19 8.63 10.86
CA GLU A 116 14.55 8.36 12.25
C GLU A 116 14.23 6.89 12.52
N VAL A 117 15.03 6.22 13.35
CA VAL A 117 14.74 4.85 13.80
C VAL A 117 13.45 4.89 14.62
N PRO A 118 12.38 4.18 14.24
CA PRO A 118 11.14 4.20 15.01
C PRO A 118 11.39 3.70 16.43
N ALA A 119 10.72 4.29 17.41
CA ALA A 119 10.93 3.98 18.83
C ALA A 119 10.74 2.49 19.16
N GLU A 120 9.95 1.79 18.35
CA GLU A 120 9.71 0.35 18.45
C GLU A 120 10.96 -0.52 18.16
N PHE A 121 12.03 0.07 17.60
CA PHE A 121 13.31 -0.59 17.29
C PHE A 121 14.46 -0.16 18.22
N ASN A 122 14.23 0.74 19.18
CA ASN A 122 15.23 1.10 20.18
C ASN A 122 15.13 0.11 21.34
N HIS A 123 16.10 -0.81 21.43
CA HIS A 123 16.26 -1.80 22.50
C HIS A 123 16.98 -1.22 23.71
#